data_AF-A0AA38LGE1-F1
#
_entry.id   AF-A0AA38LGE1-F1
#
_cell.length_a   1.000
_cell.length_b   1.000
_cell.length_c   1.000
_cell.angle_alpha   90.00
_cell.angle_beta   90.00
_cell.angle_gamma   90.00
#
_symmetry.space_group_name_H-M   'P 1'
#
loop_
_entity.id
_entity.type
_entity.pdbx_description
1 polymer ?
#
loop_
_entity_poly.entity_id
_entity_poly.type
_entity_poly.pdbx_seq_one_letter_code
_entity_poly.pdbx_strand_id
1 'polypeptide(L)'
;CLLLRYISLSYCEHISDSGILALAHGCPRLQKVRLDGCRFLSNPCVGALCKNNPKLRYLSMQYCVKLSDAVFLHLMDAPALRFVHLG
;
A
#
# COMPACT_ATOMS: atom_id res chain seq x y z
N CYS A 1 -4.20 13.43 6.47
CA CYS A 1 -4.47 13.07 7.88
C CYS A 1 -3.17 12.77 8.61
N LEU A 2 -2.74 13.63 9.53
CA LEU A 2 -1.39 13.52 10.13
C LEU A 2 -1.28 12.45 11.23
N LEU A 3 -2.40 11.95 11.75
CA LEU A 3 -2.40 10.97 12.86
C LEU A 3 -2.79 9.55 12.43
N LEU A 4 -3.22 9.37 11.17
CA LEU A 4 -3.62 8.05 10.68
C LEU A 4 -2.41 7.10 10.66
N ARG A 5 -2.52 5.97 11.37
CA ARG A 5 -1.49 4.93 11.44
C ARG A 5 -1.92 3.64 10.76
N TYR A 6 -3.21 3.35 10.75
CA TYR A 6 -3.75 2.08 10.28
C TYR A 6 -4.93 2.35 9.36
N ILE A 7 -4.96 1.69 8.21
CA ILE A 7 -6.09 1.74 7.29
C ILE A 7 -6.27 0.39 6.62
N SER A 8 -7.54 0.05 6.39
CA SER A 8 -7.92 -1.04 5.52
C SER A 8 -8.92 -0.54 4.49
N LEU A 9 -8.64 -0.87 3.24
CA LEU A 9 -9.52 -0.68 2.11
C LEU A 9 -9.76 -2.02 1.42
N SER A 10 -9.64 -3.14 2.15
CA SER A 10 -9.80 -4.47 1.57
C SER A 10 -11.19 -4.61 0.96
N TYR A 11 -11.26 -5.14 -0.26
CA TYR A 11 -12.47 -5.33 -1.07
C TYR A 11 -13.20 -4.01 -1.42
N CYS A 12 -12.54 -2.86 -1.32
CA CYS A 12 -13.04 -1.62 -1.89
C CYS A 12 -12.86 -1.65 -3.42
N GLU A 13 -13.84 -2.19 -4.14
CA GLU A 13 -13.73 -2.43 -5.59
C GLU A 13 -13.50 -1.17 -6.44
N HIS A 14 -13.86 0.00 -5.92
CA HIS A 14 -13.72 1.28 -6.62
C HIS A 14 -12.48 2.07 -6.20
N ILE A 15 -11.61 1.54 -5.33
CA ILE A 15 -10.36 2.22 -5.00
C ILE A 15 -9.43 2.23 -6.21
N SER A 16 -8.89 3.41 -6.51
CA SER A 16 -7.97 3.64 -7.62
C SER A 16 -6.56 4.00 -7.11
N ASP A 17 -5.59 3.97 -8.02
CA ASP A 17 -4.23 4.46 -7.77
C ASP A 17 -4.22 5.89 -7.21
N SER A 18 -5.11 6.77 -7.71
CA SER A 18 -5.22 8.15 -7.21
C SER A 18 -5.63 8.22 -5.74
N GLY A 19 -6.52 7.33 -5.28
CA GLY A 19 -6.87 7.23 -3.87
C GLY A 19 -5.70 6.78 -2.99
N ILE A 20 -4.92 5.80 -3.48
CA ILE A 20 -3.72 5.33 -2.79
C ILE A 20 -2.62 6.39 -2.76
N LEU A 21 -2.42 7.14 -3.84
CA LEU A 21 -1.49 8.26 -3.91
C LEU A 21 -1.86 9.37 -2.93
N ALA A 22 -3.16 9.70 -2.83
CA ALA A 22 -3.66 10.67 -1.86
C ALA A 22 -3.40 10.22 -0.42
N LEU A 23 -3.53 8.93 -0.11
CA LEU A 23 -3.18 8.37 1.20
C LEU A 23 -1.68 8.42 1.47
N ALA A 24 -0.87 8.02 0.50
CA ALA A 24 0.59 7.99 0.60
C ALA A 24 1.14 9.39 0.96
N HIS A 25 0.68 10.43 0.25
CA HIS A 25 1.10 11.80 0.49
C HIS A 25 0.42 12.45 1.70
N GLY A 26 -0.87 12.16 1.92
CA GLY A 26 -1.66 12.81 2.96
C GLY A 26 -1.47 12.21 4.36
N CYS A 27 -0.94 10.99 4.48
CA CYS A 27 -0.87 10.25 5.73
C CYS A 27 0.56 9.71 6.02
N PRO A 28 1.54 10.59 6.29
CA PRO A 28 2.96 10.22 6.41
C PRO A 28 3.28 9.29 7.61
N ARG A 29 2.34 9.11 8.54
CA ARG A 29 2.49 8.27 9.74
C ARG A 29 1.87 6.88 9.61
N LEU A 30 1.47 6.46 8.40
CA LEU A 30 0.97 5.11 8.16
C LEU A 30 1.99 4.04 8.58
N GLN A 31 1.46 2.99 9.20
CA GLN A 31 2.18 1.85 9.76
C GLN A 31 1.61 0.52 9.29
N LYS A 32 0.28 0.44 9.07
CA LYS A 32 -0.43 -0.75 8.57
C LYS A 32 -1.38 -0.36 7.46
N VAL A 33 -1.23 -0.99 6.30
CA VAL A 33 -2.11 -0.81 5.15
C VAL A 33 -2.59 -2.19 4.68
N ARG A 34 -3.89 -2.35 4.51
CA ARG A 34 -4.52 -3.54 3.89
C ARG A 34 -5.30 -3.13 2.65
N LEU A 35 -4.96 -3.72 1.52
CA LEU A 35 -5.52 -3.49 0.20
C LEU A 35 -6.02 -4.80 -0.44
N ASP A 36 -6.33 -5.81 0.37
CA ASP A 36 -6.68 -7.13 -0.15
C ASP A 36 -7.91 -7.07 -1.06
N GLY A 37 -7.90 -7.74 -2.20
CA GLY A 37 -9.02 -7.74 -3.15
C GLY A 37 -9.19 -6.42 -3.92
N CYS A 38 -8.26 -5.47 -3.82
CA CYS A 38 -8.30 -4.22 -4.60
C CYS A 38 -7.74 -4.44 -6.01
N ARG A 39 -8.60 -4.98 -6.90
CA ARG A 39 -8.22 -5.52 -8.22
C ARG A 39 -7.69 -4.50 -9.24
N PHE A 40 -7.90 -3.20 -9.02
CA PHE A 40 -7.53 -2.16 -10.00
C PHE A 40 -6.20 -1.44 -9.70
N LEU A 41 -5.56 -1.76 -8.59
CA LEU A 41 -4.32 -1.11 -8.15
C LEU A 41 -3.11 -1.56 -8.97
N SER A 42 -2.17 -0.63 -9.19
CA SER A 42 -0.93 -0.89 -9.94
C SER A 42 0.32 -0.90 -9.05
N ASN A 43 1.41 -1.52 -9.52
CA ASN A 43 2.69 -1.53 -8.81
C ASN A 43 3.18 -0.12 -8.43
N PRO A 44 3.10 0.91 -9.30
CA PRO A 44 3.50 2.27 -8.95
C PRO A 44 2.76 2.88 -7.75
N CYS A 45 1.45 2.63 -7.57
CA CYS A 45 0.74 3.20 -6.42
C CYS A 45 1.19 2.58 -5.09
N VAL A 46 1.56 1.29 -5.11
CA VAL A 46 2.19 0.61 -3.97
C VAL A 46 3.57 1.19 -3.68
N GLY A 47 4.35 1.49 -4.72
CA GLY A 47 5.64 2.17 -4.54
C GLY A 47 5.52 3.55 -3.93
N ALA A 48 4.47 4.30 -4.26
CA ALA A 48 4.22 5.57 -3.59
C ALA A 48 3.94 5.40 -2.09
N LEU A 49 3.21 4.36 -1.68
CA LEU A 49 3.05 4.04 -0.25
C LEU A 49 4.39 3.71 0.41
N CYS A 50 5.19 2.85 -0.21
CA CYS A 50 6.48 2.43 0.32
C CYS A 50 7.43 3.63 0.52
N LYS A 51 7.53 4.50 -0.49
CA LYS A 51 8.41 5.67 -0.49
C LYS A 51 7.96 6.78 0.46
N ASN A 52 6.66 7.07 0.53
CA ASN A 52 6.16 8.24 1.28
C ASN A 52 5.78 7.92 2.73
N ASN A 53 5.78 6.65 3.12
CA ASN A 53 5.40 6.23 4.47
C ASN A 53 6.56 5.47 5.14
N PRO A 54 7.60 6.18 5.64
CA PRO A 54 8.81 5.56 6.20
C PRO A 54 8.56 4.75 7.47
N LYS A 55 7.36 4.82 8.05
CA LYS A 55 6.93 4.03 9.22
C LYS A 55 6.06 2.84 8.85
N LEU A 56 5.86 2.56 7.57
CA LEU A 56 5.06 1.43 7.09
C LEU A 56 5.74 0.12 7.50
N ARG A 57 5.07 -0.67 8.34
CA ARG A 57 5.57 -1.94 8.90
C ARG A 57 4.81 -3.15 8.38
N TYR A 58 3.57 -2.96 7.95
CA TYR A 58 2.69 -4.01 7.48
C TYR A 58 1.98 -3.55 6.20
N LEU A 59 2.08 -4.37 5.16
CA LEU A 59 1.38 -4.21 3.89
C LEU A 59 0.75 -5.55 3.48
N SER A 60 -0.55 -5.55 3.21
CA SER A 60 -1.26 -6.71 2.67
C SER A 60 -1.96 -6.30 1.38
N MET A 61 -1.77 -7.11 0.34
CA MET A 61 -2.29 -6.88 -1.01
C MET A 61 -2.70 -8.21 -1.65
N GLN A 62 -3.26 -9.11 -0.83
CA GLN A 62 -3.69 -10.43 -1.29
C GLN A 62 -4.83 -10.29 -2.31
N TYR A 63 -4.90 -11.18 -3.29
CA TYR A 63 -5.97 -11.15 -4.30
C TYR A 63 -6.01 -9.87 -5.16
N CYS A 64 -4.90 -9.10 -5.21
CA CYS A 64 -4.73 -7.96 -6.09
C CYS A 64 -4.18 -8.41 -7.44
N VAL A 65 -5.07 -8.91 -8.31
CA VAL A 65 -4.73 -9.60 -9.57
C VAL A 65 -3.92 -8.79 -10.59
N LYS A 66 -3.88 -7.46 -10.46
CA LYS A 66 -3.14 -6.56 -11.35
C LYS A 66 -1.71 -6.26 -10.85
N LEU A 67 -1.40 -6.61 -9.60
CA LEU A 67 -0.05 -6.53 -9.09
C LEU A 67 0.77 -7.71 -9.62
N SER A 68 2.02 -7.42 -9.96
CA SER A 68 2.97 -8.42 -10.44
C SER A 68 4.25 -8.38 -9.62
N ASP A 69 5.19 -9.28 -9.88
CA ASP A 69 6.48 -9.33 -9.19
C ASP A 69 7.28 -8.03 -9.29
N ALA A 70 7.00 -7.15 -10.25
CA ALA A 70 7.59 -5.82 -10.27
C ALA A 70 7.26 -4.98 -9.01
N VAL A 71 6.24 -5.35 -8.22
CA VAL A 71 5.97 -4.73 -6.91
C VAL A 71 7.13 -4.91 -5.93
N PHE A 72 7.90 -5.99 -6.03
CA PHE A 72 9.03 -6.27 -5.13
C PHE A 72 10.11 -5.18 -5.21
N LEU A 73 10.30 -4.58 -6.39
CA LEU A 73 11.25 -3.48 -6.58
C LEU A 73 10.91 -2.28 -5.67
N HIS A 74 9.63 -2.05 -5.44
CA HIS A 74 9.14 -0.95 -4.63
C HIS A 74 9.18 -1.22 -3.13
N LEU A 75 9.14 -2.50 -2.71
CA LEU A 75 9.19 -2.84 -1.29
C LEU A 75 10.53 -2.45 -0.65
N MET A 76 11.59 -2.35 -1.46
CA MET A 76 12.92 -1.90 -1.03
C MET A 76 12.94 -0.43 -0.59
N ASP A 77 11.96 0.38 -1.02
CA ASP A 77 11.82 1.78 -0.60
C ASP A 77 11.19 1.92 0.80
N ALA A 78 10.71 0.82 1.40
CA ALA A 78 10.09 0.79 2.72
C ALA A 78 10.97 0.06 3.76
N PRO A 79 12.01 0.71 4.32
CA PRO A 79 12.98 0.05 5.21
C PRO A 79 12.38 -0.42 6.54
N ALA A 80 11.21 0.11 6.93
CA ALA A 80 10.51 -0.31 8.15
C ALA A 80 9.60 -1.53 7.95
N LEU A 81 9.42 -2.00 6.71
CA LEU A 81 8.48 -3.05 6.36
C LEU A 81 8.92 -4.39 6.98
N ARG A 82 8.02 -5.05 7.71
CA ARG A 82 8.29 -6.32 8.40
C ARG A 82 7.34 -7.43 7.99
N PHE A 83 6.13 -7.06 7.62
CA PHE A 83 5.06 -8.00 7.27
C PHE A 83 4.54 -7.62 5.89
N VAL A 84 4.68 -8.55 4.96
CA VAL A 84 4.19 -8.43 3.59
C VAL A 84 3.37 -9.67 3.29
N HIS A 85 2.08 -9.47 3.00
CA HIS A 85 1.19 -10.55 2.59
C HIS A 85 0.84 -10.35 1.12
N LEU A 86 1.39 -11.24 0.30
CA LEU A 86 1.13 -11.40 -1.12
C LEU A 86 0.50 -12.79 -1.25
N GLY A 87 -0.63 -12.88 -1.94
CA GLY A 87 -1.41 -14.10 -2.10
C GLY A 87 -1.85 -14.22 -3.54
#